data_AF-A0ABD1RVQ3-F1
#
_entry.id   AF-A0ABD1RVQ3-F1
#
_cell.length_a   1.000
_cell.length_b   1.000
_cell.length_c   1.000
_cell.angle_alpha   90.00
_cell.angle_beta   90.00
_cell.angle_gamma   90.00
#
_symmetry.space_group_name_H-M   'P 1'
#
loop_
_entity.id
_entity.type
_entity.pdbx_description
1 polymer ?
#
loop_
_entity_poly.entity_id
_entity_poly.type
_entity_poly.pdbx_seq_one_letter_code
_entity_poly.pdbx_strand_id
1 'polypeptide(L)'
;MLHLSQLLLTNESFESCKIQVFCIVEEDSDVEELIADIRKFLYDLRMQAEVTVISMKSWDAKAGQQDELVDAFAGAQQRISSYLTGMRERAQKERTPLIADGKPVVLNEQR
;
A
#
# COMPACT_ATOMS: atom_id res chain seq x y z
N MET A 1 3.19 -18.56 18.91
CA MET A 1 2.51 -17.36 18.37
C MET A 1 1.06 -17.25 18.84
N LEU A 2 0.17 -18.20 18.53
CA LEU A 2 -1.26 -18.12 18.88
C LEU A 2 -1.58 -18.08 20.39
N HIS A 3 -0.74 -18.74 21.21
CA HIS A 3 -0.95 -18.79 22.65
C HIS A 3 -0.85 -17.42 23.32
N LEU A 4 0.02 -16.54 22.82
CA LEU A 4 0.16 -15.17 23.36
C LEU A 4 -1.07 -14.32 23.03
N SER A 5 -1.61 -14.45 21.82
CA SER A 5 -2.84 -13.77 21.41
C SER A 5 -4.03 -14.18 22.29
N GLN A 6 -4.12 -15.47 22.64
CA GLN A 6 -5.15 -15.98 23.54
C GLN A 6 -4.97 -15.48 24.98
N LEU A 7 -3.74 -15.36 25.46
CA LEU A 7 -3.42 -14.75 26.75
C LEU A 7 -3.72 -13.24 26.78
N LEU A 8 -3.58 -12.52 25.67
CA LEU A 8 -3.91 -11.09 25.62
C LEU A 8 -5.42 -10.86 25.73
N LEU A 9 -6.25 -11.75 25.17
CA LEU A 9 -7.72 -11.67 25.29
C LEU A 9 -8.24 -11.89 26.72
N THR A 10 -7.42 -12.38 27.66
CA THR A 10 -7.83 -12.45 29.07
C THR A 10 -7.71 -11.10 29.79
N ASN A 11 -7.04 -10.12 29.18
CA ASN A 11 -6.98 -8.76 29.67
C ASN A 11 -8.19 -7.96 29.15
N GLU A 12 -8.86 -7.23 30.05
CA GLU A 12 -10.02 -6.39 29.72
C GLU A 12 -9.75 -5.39 28.59
N SER A 13 -8.50 -4.95 28.41
CA SER A 13 -8.11 -4.02 27.34
C SER A 13 -8.25 -4.61 25.93
N PHE A 14 -8.26 -5.93 25.81
CA PHE A 14 -8.31 -6.63 24.52
C PHE A 14 -9.56 -7.52 24.38
N GLU A 15 -10.50 -7.49 25.32
CA GLU A 15 -11.70 -8.34 25.30
C GLU A 15 -12.55 -8.13 24.04
N SER A 16 -12.59 -6.92 23.50
CA SER A 16 -13.29 -6.59 22.26
C SER A 16 -12.48 -6.83 20.97
N CYS A 17 -11.24 -7.31 21.07
CA CYS A 17 -10.37 -7.52 19.92
C CYS A 17 -10.66 -8.86 19.24
N LYS A 18 -10.58 -8.88 17.92
CA LYS A 18 -10.71 -10.11 17.12
C LYS A 18 -9.32 -10.60 16.70
N ILE A 19 -9.04 -11.89 16.89
CA ILE A 19 -7.80 -12.50 16.40
C ILE A 19 -7.95 -12.80 14.91
N GLN A 20 -7.02 -12.29 14.10
CA GLN A 20 -6.89 -12.61 12.68
C GLN A 20 -5.55 -13.33 12.44
N VAL A 21 -5.62 -14.47 11.75
CA VAL A 21 -4.47 -15.31 11.41
C VAL A 21 -4.24 -15.22 9.91
N PHE A 22 -3.07 -14.71 9.54
CA PHE A 22 -2.63 -14.67 8.15
C PHE A 22 -1.64 -15.82 7.90
N CYS A 23 -1.97 -16.66 6.94
CA CYS A 23 -1.10 -17.76 6.52
C CYS A 23 -0.57 -17.46 5.13
N ILE A 24 0.76 -17.36 5.03
CA ILE A 24 1.43 -17.07 3.78
C ILE A 24 1.84 -18.40 3.16
N VAL A 25 1.43 -18.64 1.91
CA VAL A 25 1.74 -19.86 1.17
C VAL A 25 2.61 -19.60 -0.05
N GLU A 26 3.53 -20.52 -0.29
CA GLU A 26 4.33 -20.60 -1.51
C GLU A 26 3.51 -21.17 -2.68
N GLU A 27 4.05 -21.03 -3.89
CA GLU A 27 3.32 -21.10 -5.17
C GLU A 27 2.56 -22.40 -5.48
N ASP A 28 2.91 -23.50 -4.82
CA ASP A 28 2.40 -24.86 -5.12
C ASP A 28 1.67 -25.52 -3.93
N SER A 29 1.33 -24.74 -2.90
CA SER A 29 0.58 -25.26 -1.74
C SER A 29 -0.93 -25.25 -2.00
N ASP A 30 -1.62 -26.32 -1.64
CA ASP A 30 -3.08 -26.39 -1.68
C ASP A 30 -3.69 -25.47 -0.62
N VAL A 31 -4.28 -24.36 -1.09
CA VAL A 31 -4.89 -23.33 -0.26
C VAL A 31 -6.11 -23.88 0.49
N GLU A 32 -6.89 -24.78 -0.12
CA GLU A 32 -8.10 -25.32 0.47
C GLU A 32 -7.77 -26.32 1.59
N GLU A 33 -6.79 -27.21 1.35
CA GLU A 33 -6.29 -28.14 2.37
C GLU A 33 -5.70 -27.37 3.56
N LEU A 34 -4.87 -26.36 3.31
CA LEU A 34 -4.29 -25.56 4.38
C LEU A 34 -5.34 -24.81 5.20
N ILE A 35 -6.36 -24.23 4.55
CA ILE A 35 -7.47 -23.59 5.27
C ILE A 35 -8.20 -24.60 6.14
N ALA A 36 -8.45 -25.81 5.64
CA ALA A 36 -9.12 -26.87 6.38
C ALA A 36 -8.30 -27.29 7.61
N ASP A 37 -6.99 -27.46 7.45
CA ASP A 37 -6.07 -27.83 8.53
C ASP A 37 -5.96 -26.74 9.59
N ILE A 38 -5.85 -25.47 9.19
CA ILE A 38 -5.81 -24.36 10.13
C ILE A 38 -7.14 -24.23 10.87
N ARG A 39 -8.28 -24.36 10.18
CA ARG A 39 -9.60 -24.32 10.81
C ARG A 39 -9.76 -25.45 11.81
N LYS A 40 -9.32 -26.65 11.47
CA LYS A 40 -9.33 -27.81 12.37
C LYS A 40 -8.43 -27.56 13.58
N PHE A 41 -7.22 -27.04 13.37
CA PHE A 41 -6.30 -26.69 14.45
C PHE A 41 -6.88 -25.63 15.41
N LEU A 42 -7.52 -24.59 14.87
CA LEU A 42 -8.21 -23.57 15.68
C LEU A 42 -9.42 -24.14 16.42
N TYR A 43 -10.15 -25.07 15.79
CA TYR A 43 -11.27 -25.76 16.42
C TYR A 43 -10.82 -26.59 17.63
N ASP A 44 -9.73 -27.36 17.48
CA ASP A 44 -9.15 -28.17 18.55
C ASP A 44 -8.65 -27.30 19.72
N LEU A 45 -8.10 -26.12 19.43
CA LEU A 45 -7.66 -25.14 20.42
C LEU A 45 -8.78 -24.32 21.07
N ARG A 46 -10.05 -24.48 20.61
CA ARG A 46 -11.19 -23.64 21.02
C ARG A 46 -10.91 -22.15 20.83
N MET A 47 -10.11 -21.80 19.82
CA MET A 47 -9.70 -20.43 19.56
C MET A 47 -10.58 -19.83 18.47
N GLN A 48 -11.26 -18.73 18.78
CA GLN A 48 -12.00 -17.96 17.78
C GLN A 48 -11.04 -17.03 17.05
N ALA A 49 -10.66 -17.41 15.84
CA ALA A 49 -9.84 -16.58 14.96
C ALA A 49 -10.34 -16.63 13.51
N GLU A 50 -10.18 -15.53 12.81
CA GLU A 50 -10.45 -15.43 11.38
C GLU A 50 -9.19 -15.77 10.59
N VAL A 51 -9.31 -16.66 9.60
CA VAL A 51 -8.17 -17.16 8.82
C VAL A 51 -8.20 -16.58 7.42
N THR A 52 -7.12 -15.92 7.04
CA THR A 52 -6.90 -15.41 5.69
C THR A 52 -5.63 -16.02 5.13
N VAL A 53 -5.73 -16.73 4.00
CA VAL A 53 -4.56 -17.25 3.29
C VAL A 53 -4.12 -16.23 2.24
N ILE A 54 -2.85 -15.90 2.25
CA ILE A 54 -2.20 -14.99 1.31
C ILE A 54 -1.23 -15.82 0.48
N SER A 55 -1.45 -15.89 -0.83
CA SER A 55 -0.49 -16.51 -1.75
C SER A 55 0.57 -15.51 -2.18
N MET A 56 1.84 -15.92 -2.24
CA MET A 56 2.91 -15.06 -2.78
C MET A 56 2.65 -14.60 -4.22
N LYS A 57 1.92 -15.38 -5.04
CA LYS A 57 1.48 -14.96 -6.38
C LYS A 57 0.64 -13.68 -6.36
N SER A 58 -0.18 -13.49 -5.32
CA SER A 58 -1.00 -12.28 -5.13
C SER A 58 -0.20 -11.07 -4.63
N TRP A 59 0.99 -11.32 -4.07
CA TRP A 59 1.94 -10.28 -3.67
C TRP A 59 2.74 -9.76 -4.86
N ASP A 60 3.23 -10.66 -5.72
CA ASP A 60 3.93 -10.27 -6.96
C ASP A 60 3.01 -9.56 -7.96
N ALA A 61 1.72 -9.89 -8.01
CA ALA A 61 0.74 -9.14 -8.79
C ALA A 61 0.62 -7.66 -8.35
N LYS A 62 0.94 -7.34 -7.09
CA LYS A 62 1.01 -5.95 -6.60
C LYS A 62 2.38 -5.31 -6.81
N ALA A 63 3.45 -6.08 -6.96
CA ALA A 63 4.76 -5.55 -7.33
C ALA A 63 4.71 -4.89 -8.72
N GLY A 64 4.01 -5.50 -9.68
CA GLY A 64 3.75 -4.89 -10.99
C GLY A 64 2.89 -3.62 -10.93
N GLN A 65 1.93 -3.54 -10.01
CA GLN A 65 1.15 -2.30 -9.78
C GLN A 65 1.99 -1.20 -9.10
N GLN A 66 3.00 -1.59 -8.31
CA GLN A 66 3.91 -0.64 -7.68
C GLN A 66 4.83 0.01 -8.73
N ASP A 67 5.30 -0.77 -9.70
CA ASP A 67 6.03 -0.24 -10.87
C ASP A 67 5.15 0.67 -11.72
N GLU A 68 3.87 0.33 -11.98
CA GLU A 68 2.94 1.23 -12.69
C GLU A 68 2.70 2.55 -11.94
N LEU A 69 2.64 2.54 -10.60
CA LEU A 69 2.50 3.76 -9.81
C LEU A 69 3.78 4.62 -9.82
N VAL A 70 4.95 3.97 -9.80
CA VAL A 70 6.25 4.65 -9.89
C VAL A 70 6.43 5.29 -11.28
N ASP A 71 6.08 4.57 -12.34
CA ASP A 71 6.13 5.07 -13.72
C ASP A 71 5.11 6.20 -13.96
N ALA A 72 3.90 6.08 -13.41
CA ALA A 72 2.89 7.13 -13.48
C ALA A 72 3.32 8.39 -12.73
N PHE A 73 3.97 8.24 -11.57
CA PHE A 73 4.52 9.35 -10.80
C PHE A 73 5.69 10.03 -11.54
N ALA A 74 6.64 9.26 -12.07
CA ALA A 74 7.75 9.77 -12.86
C ALA A 74 7.24 10.51 -14.12
N GLY A 75 6.23 9.96 -14.82
CA GLY A 75 5.59 10.61 -15.95
C GLY A 75 4.85 11.89 -15.59
N ALA A 76 4.20 11.94 -14.42
CA ALA A 76 3.59 13.17 -13.90
C ALA A 76 4.64 14.24 -13.57
N GLN A 77 5.73 13.86 -12.91
CA GLN A 77 6.82 14.75 -12.54
C GLN A 77 7.52 15.34 -13.79
N GLN A 78 7.76 14.51 -14.81
CA GLN A 78 8.31 14.93 -16.10
C GLN A 78 7.41 15.99 -16.77
N ARG A 79 6.09 15.74 -16.84
CA ARG A 79 5.12 16.68 -17.43
C ARG A 79 5.08 18.01 -16.69
N ILE A 80 5.10 17.98 -15.36
CA ILE A 80 5.13 19.20 -14.54
C ILE A 80 6.43 19.97 -14.81
N SER A 81 7.57 19.29 -14.78
CA SER A 81 8.88 19.91 -15.06
C SER A 81 8.95 20.56 -16.45
N SER A 82 8.47 19.86 -17.49
CA SER A 82 8.41 20.41 -18.85
C SER A 82 7.46 21.60 -18.96
N TYR A 83 6.31 21.55 -18.29
CA TYR A 83 5.36 22.66 -18.26
C TYR A 83 5.94 23.89 -17.57
N LEU A 84 6.60 23.71 -16.42
CA LEU A 84 7.25 24.79 -15.67
C LEU A 84 8.41 25.42 -16.45
N THR A 85 9.21 24.59 -17.13
CA THR A 85 10.31 25.06 -17.99
C THR A 85 9.76 25.87 -19.17
N GLY A 86 8.71 25.38 -19.85
CA GLY A 86 8.06 26.10 -20.94
C GLY A 86 7.34 27.39 -20.51
N MET A 87 6.85 27.46 -19.26
CA MET A 87 6.36 28.71 -18.68
C MET A 87 7.49 29.72 -18.47
N ARG A 88 8.64 29.27 -17.96
CA ARG A 88 9.83 30.11 -17.76
C ARG A 88 10.35 30.69 -19.09
N GLU A 89 10.47 29.85 -20.11
CA GLU A 89 10.96 30.27 -21.44
C GLU A 89 10.04 31.30 -22.09
N ARG A 90 8.71 31.11 -21.98
CA ARG A 90 7.73 32.09 -22.49
C ARG A 90 7.82 33.43 -21.75
N ALA A 91 7.86 33.40 -20.42
CA ALA A 91 8.02 34.62 -19.61
C ALA A 91 9.34 35.34 -19.91
N GLN A 92 10.44 34.61 -20.14
CA GLN A 92 11.74 35.17 -20.46
C GLN A 92 11.78 35.79 -21.87
N LYS A 93 11.14 35.14 -22.85
CA LYS A 93 11.02 35.63 -24.23
C LYS A 93 10.15 36.89 -24.32
N GLU A 94 9.08 36.94 -23.54
CA GLU A 94 8.11 38.04 -23.55
C GLU A 94 8.49 39.18 -22.58
N ARG A 95 9.55 39.01 -21.78
CA ARG A 95 10.00 39.93 -20.70
C ARG A 95 8.86 40.30 -19.74
N THR A 96 7.89 39.41 -19.58
CA THR A 96 6.74 39.56 -18.69
C THR A 96 6.96 38.75 -17.42
N PRO A 97 6.46 39.21 -16.26
CA PRO A 97 6.51 38.41 -15.04
C PRO A 97 5.77 37.09 -15.22
N LEU A 98 6.17 36.04 -14.51
CA LEU A 98 5.47 34.75 -14.51
C LEU A 98 4.07 34.94 -13.94
N ILE A 99 3.04 34.69 -14.75
CA ILE A 99 1.64 34.81 -14.36
C ILE A 99 0.96 33.43 -14.48
N ALA A 100 0.28 33.00 -13.43
CA ALA A 100 -0.67 31.88 -13.46
C ALA A 100 -1.99 32.33 -12.83
N ASP A 101 -3.13 31.98 -13.44
CA ASP A 101 -4.47 32.42 -13.03
C ASP A 101 -4.62 33.94 -12.79
N GLY A 102 -3.93 34.75 -13.62
CA GLY A 102 -3.99 36.21 -13.55
C GLY A 102 -3.23 36.85 -12.37
N LYS A 103 -2.48 36.06 -11.58
CA LYS A 103 -1.63 36.55 -10.49
C LYS A 103 -0.15 36.29 -10.77
N PRO A 104 0.75 37.19 -10.35
CA PRO A 104 2.19 36.94 -10.44
C PRO A 104 2.59 35.80 -9.50
N VAL A 105 3.30 34.80 -10.04
CA VAL A 105 3.71 33.59 -9.31
C VAL A 105 5.22 33.47 -9.30
N VAL A 106 5.78 33.16 -8.14
CA VAL A 106 7.20 32.86 -7.96
C VAL A 106 7.35 31.34 -7.90
N LEU A 107 8.18 30.76 -8.76
CA LEU A 107 8.50 29.34 -8.71
C LEU A 107 9.38 29.06 -7.49
N ASN A 108 8.86 28.33 -6.51
CA ASN A 108 9.62 27.89 -5.35
C ASN A 108 10.25 26.52 -5.67
N GLU A 109 11.50 26.54 -6.10
CA GLU A 109 12.31 25.33 -6.34
C GLU A 109 12.84 24.82 -4.98
N GLN A 110 11.97 24.20 -4.17
CA GLN A 110 12.43 23.50 -2.96
C GLN A 110 13.18 22.22 -3.36
N ARG A 111 14.45 22.16 -2.94
CA ARG A 111 15.40 21.07 -3.14
C ARG A 111 15.04 19.79 -2.39
#